data_AF-A0A956NYY3-F1
#
_entry.id   AF-A0A956NYY3-F1
#
_cell.length_a   1.000
_cell.length_b   1.000
_cell.length_c   1.000
_cell.angle_alpha   90.00
_cell.angle_beta   90.00
_cell.angle_gamma   90.00
#
_symmetry.space_group_name_H-M   'P 1'
#
loop_
_entity.id
_entity.type
_entity.pdbx_description
1 polymer ?
#
loop_
_entity_poly.entity_id
_entity_poly.type
_entity_poly.pdbx_seq_one_letter_code
_entity_poly.pdbx_strand_id
1 'polypeptide(L)'
;MTEALSYPIGRFVPPPSHDPAAVARAIDAIRALPGEARAAVAGLDEARLETPYRDGGWTVRQVVHHIVDSHVNAWCRVRLALTEELPT
;
A
#
# COMPACT_ATOMS: atom_id res chain seq x y z
N MET A 1 10.85 14.46 14.68
CA MET A 1 10.68 13.50 13.56
C MET A 1 10.63 14.27 12.26
N THR A 2 11.32 13.81 11.22
CA THR A 2 11.30 14.46 9.90
C THR A 2 10.18 13.86 9.05
N GLU A 3 9.35 14.70 8.43
CA GLU A 3 8.26 14.29 7.54
C GLU A 3 8.74 13.36 6.42
N ALA A 4 9.99 13.54 5.97
CA ALA A 4 10.66 12.72 4.98
C ALA A 4 10.73 11.23 5.33
N LEU A 5 10.81 10.85 6.62
CA LEU A 5 10.82 9.42 6.99
C LEU A 5 9.42 8.80 6.98
N SER A 6 8.37 9.60 7.23
CA SER A 6 6.99 9.13 7.18
C SER A 6 6.43 9.10 5.74
N TYR A 7 6.93 10.00 4.88
CA TYR A 7 6.56 10.11 3.47
C TYR A 7 7.82 10.09 2.57
N PRO A 8 8.56 8.96 2.53
CA PRO A 8 9.85 8.87 1.84
C PRO A 8 9.76 9.08 0.32
N ILE A 9 8.56 8.92 -0.26
CA ILE A 9 8.26 9.18 -1.68
C ILE A 9 7.29 10.35 -1.87
N GLY A 10 7.11 11.17 -0.82
CA GLY A 10 6.11 12.25 -0.80
C GLY A 10 4.70 11.76 -0.46
N ARG A 11 3.74 12.69 -0.45
CA ARG A 11 2.31 12.42 -0.25
C ARG A 11 1.65 12.06 -1.58
N PHE A 12 0.53 11.35 -1.52
CA PHE A 12 -0.29 11.08 -2.70
C PHE A 12 -0.68 12.38 -3.40
N VAL A 13 -0.41 12.45 -4.69
CA VAL A 13 -0.87 13.51 -5.58
C VAL A 13 -1.86 12.86 -6.56
N PRO A 14 -3.13 13.32 -6.63
CA PRO A 14 -4.10 12.77 -7.57
C PRO A 14 -3.56 12.81 -9.01
N PRO A 15 -3.71 11.73 -9.79
CA PRO A 15 -3.27 11.74 -11.18
C PRO A 15 -4.07 12.79 -11.97
N PRO A 16 -3.44 13.46 -12.95
CA PRO A 16 -4.09 14.53 -13.72
C PRO A 16 -5.17 14.00 -14.67
N SER A 17 -5.17 12.70 -14.98
CA SER A 17 -6.19 12.03 -15.78
C SER A 17 -6.39 10.59 -15.33
N HIS A 18 -7.58 10.06 -15.61
CA HIS A 18 -7.94 8.65 -15.47
C HIS A 18 -8.24 8.01 -16.84
N ASP A 19 -7.44 8.36 -17.86
CA ASP A 19 -7.59 7.76 -19.18
C ASP A 19 -7.34 6.23 -19.13
N PRO A 20 -7.77 5.46 -20.15
CA PRO A 20 -7.63 4.00 -20.13
C PRO A 20 -6.19 3.52 -19.92
N ALA A 21 -5.18 4.26 -20.40
CA ALA A 21 -3.79 3.87 -20.23
C ALA A 21 -3.30 4.13 -18.80
N ALA A 22 -3.72 5.23 -18.16
CA ALA A 22 -3.47 5.52 -16.76
C ALA A 22 -4.12 4.47 -15.84
N VAL A 23 -5.36 4.08 -16.15
CA VAL A 23 -6.07 3.01 -15.43
C VAL A 23 -5.35 1.67 -15.59
N ALA A 24 -4.94 1.31 -16.81
CA ALA A 24 -4.20 0.07 -17.07
C ALA A 24 -2.88 0.02 -16.26
N ARG A 25 -2.11 1.12 -16.23
CA ARG A 25 -0.88 1.21 -15.42
C ARG A 25 -1.15 1.05 -13.93
N ALA A 26 -2.23 1.64 -13.42
CA ALA A 26 -2.60 1.49 -12.01
C ALA A 26 -2.99 0.04 -11.67
N ILE A 27 -3.72 -0.63 -12.56
CA ILE A 27 -4.07 -2.06 -12.42
C ILE A 27 -2.80 -2.93 -12.41
N ASP A 28 -1.86 -2.66 -13.32
CA ASP A 28 -0.60 -3.41 -13.38
C ASP A 28 0.26 -3.20 -12.14
N ALA A 29 0.32 -1.98 -11.59
CA ALA A 29 1.00 -1.70 -10.33
C ALA A 29 0.39 -2.46 -9.15
N ILE A 30 -0.95 -2.48 -9.02
CA ILE A 30 -1.64 -3.26 -8.00
C ILE A 30 -1.36 -4.76 -8.16
N ARG A 31 -1.32 -5.25 -9.41
CA ARG A 31 -1.02 -6.66 -9.73
C ARG A 31 0.42 -7.05 -9.37
N ALA A 32 1.39 -6.14 -9.55
CA ALA A 32 2.80 -6.38 -9.25
C ALA A 32 3.12 -6.37 -7.74
N LEU A 33 2.42 -5.53 -6.97
CA LEU A 33 2.71 -5.26 -5.55
C LEU A 33 2.92 -6.52 -4.68
N PRO A 34 2.11 -7.60 -4.75
CA PRO A 34 2.35 -8.78 -3.91
C PRO A 34 3.69 -9.48 -4.22
N GLY A 35 4.16 -9.43 -5.47
CA GLY A 35 5.47 -9.96 -5.85
C GLY A 35 6.60 -9.09 -5.29
N GLU A 36 6.48 -7.78 -5.47
CA GLU A 36 7.45 -6.79 -4.98
C GLU A 36 7.56 -6.80 -3.45
N ALA A 37 6.43 -6.89 -2.74
CA ALA A 37 6.42 -6.97 -1.28
C ALA A 37 7.13 -8.24 -0.76
N ARG A 38 6.92 -9.40 -1.41
CA ARG A 38 7.63 -10.64 -1.07
C ARG A 38 9.13 -10.51 -1.32
N ALA A 39 9.52 -9.92 -2.45
CA ALA A 39 10.93 -9.70 -2.78
C ALA A 39 11.61 -8.74 -1.79
N ALA A 40 10.91 -7.68 -1.36
CA ALA A 40 11.43 -6.68 -0.42
C ALA A 40 11.74 -7.26 0.98
N VAL A 41 11.04 -8.32 1.39
CA VAL A 41 11.27 -8.99 2.68
C VAL A 41 12.01 -10.32 2.55
N ALA A 42 12.41 -10.71 1.35
CA ALA A 42 13.12 -11.96 1.13
C ALA A 42 14.48 -11.93 1.84
N GLY A 43 14.75 -12.96 2.64
CA GLY A 43 16.00 -13.11 3.37
C GLY A 43 16.13 -12.23 4.63
N LEU A 44 15.07 -11.52 5.04
CA LEU A 44 15.04 -10.90 6.36
C LEU A 44 14.86 -11.97 7.44
N ASP A 45 15.63 -11.84 8.52
CA ASP A 45 15.45 -12.64 9.73
C ASP A 45 14.40 -12.01 10.65
N GLU A 46 14.09 -12.71 11.75
CA GLU A 46 13.09 -12.28 12.72
C GLU A 46 13.41 -10.90 13.32
N ALA A 47 14.68 -10.64 13.64
CA ALA A 47 15.10 -9.36 14.22
C ALA A 47 14.89 -8.19 13.24
N ARG A 48 15.14 -8.41 11.95
CA ARG A 48 14.89 -7.42 10.90
C ARG A 48 13.41 -7.21 10.64
N LEU A 49 12.60 -8.26 10.73
CA LEU A 49 11.14 -8.14 10.61
C LEU A 49 10.53 -7.32 11.76
N GLU A 50 11.12 -7.40 12.95
CA GLU A 50 10.75 -6.62 14.14
C GLU A 50 11.41 -5.22 14.21
N THR A 51 12.22 -4.85 13.21
CA THR A 51 12.85 -3.52 13.18
C THR A 51 11.84 -2.46 12.73
N PRO A 52 11.64 -1.35 13.48
CA PRO A 52 10.82 -0.23 13.04
C PRO A 52 11.36 0.42 11.76
N TYR A 53 10.50 0.73 10.79
CA TYR A 53 10.94 1.39 9.55
C TYR A 53 11.43 2.83 9.78
N ARG A 54 11.05 3.43 10.91
CA ARG A 54 11.49 4.72 11.43
C ARG A 54 11.35 4.75 12.96
N ASP A 55 11.96 5.74 13.60
CA ASP A 55 11.81 5.94 15.05
C ASP A 55 10.33 6.14 15.45
N GLY A 56 9.91 5.43 16.50
CA GLY A 56 8.52 5.33 16.95
C GLY A 56 7.53 4.82 15.89
N GLY A 57 8.00 4.14 14.84
CA GLY A 57 7.18 3.63 13.73
C GLY A 57 6.78 2.17 13.89
N TRP A 58 6.04 1.68 12.89
CA TRP A 58 5.73 0.26 12.78
C TRP A 58 6.95 -0.56 12.37
N THR A 59 6.96 -1.83 12.78
CA THR A 59 7.93 -2.82 12.30
C THR A 59 7.68 -3.18 10.85
N VAL A 60 8.69 -3.75 10.17
CA VAL A 60 8.52 -4.27 8.80
C VAL A 60 7.35 -5.25 8.74
N ARG A 61 7.24 -6.16 9.71
CA ARG A 61 6.14 -7.13 9.82
C ARG A 61 4.77 -6.43 9.85
N GLN A 62 4.63 -5.41 10.71
CA GLN A 62 3.38 -4.66 10.83
C GLN A 62 3.01 -3.93 9.54
N VAL A 63 3.97 -3.33 8.84
CA VAL A 63 3.73 -2.68 7.55
C VAL A 63 3.25 -3.69 6.50
N VAL A 64 3.88 -4.86 6.40
CA VAL A 64 3.47 -5.91 5.45
C VAL A 64 2.04 -6.38 5.72
N HIS A 65 1.67 -6.64 6.97
CA HIS A 65 0.30 -7.00 7.32
C HIS A 65 -0.69 -5.87 7.04
N HIS A 66 -0.31 -4.62 7.36
CA HIS A 66 -1.16 -3.47 7.09
C HIS A 66 -1.46 -3.29 5.60
N ILE A 67 -0.52 -3.58 4.69
CA ILE A 67 -0.77 -3.53 3.24
C ILE A 67 -1.93 -4.47 2.90
N VAL A 68 -1.95 -5.68 3.44
CA VAL A 68 -3.05 -6.64 3.21
C VAL A 68 -4.37 -6.10 3.77
N ASP A 69 -4.39 -5.68 5.03
CA ASP A 69 -5.62 -5.20 5.68
C ASP A 69 -6.21 -3.97 4.97
N SER A 70 -5.34 -3.02 4.59
CA SER A 70 -5.71 -1.82 3.86
C SER A 70 -6.29 -2.15 2.48
N HIS A 71 -5.68 -3.09 1.75
CA HIS A 71 -6.15 -3.50 0.42
C HIS A 71 -7.45 -4.29 0.48
N VAL A 72 -7.67 -5.11 1.51
CA VAL A 72 -8.97 -5.78 1.74
C VAL A 72 -10.07 -4.73 1.98
N ASN A 73 -9.80 -3.72 2.81
CA ASN A 73 -10.73 -2.61 3.01
C ASN A 73 -11.03 -1.86 1.71
N ALA A 74 -10.01 -1.55 0.90
CA ALA A 74 -10.19 -0.89 -0.39
C ALA A 74 -11.03 -1.73 -1.36
N TRP A 75 -10.77 -3.04 -1.43
CA TRP A 75 -11.55 -3.97 -2.25
C TRP A 75 -13.03 -4.01 -1.85
N CYS A 76 -13.32 -4.08 -0.54
CA CYS A 76 -14.69 -4.00 -0.04
C CYS A 76 -15.37 -2.69 -0.45
N ARG A 77 -14.70 -1.55 -0.28
CA ARG A 77 -15.24 -0.23 -0.67
C ARG A 77 -15.53 -0.13 -2.16
N VAL A 78 -14.66 -0.70 -3.01
CA VAL A 78 -14.91 -0.76 -4.46
C VAL A 78 -16.16 -1.57 -4.76
N ARG A 79 -16.36 -2.71 -4.08
CA ARG A 79 -17.58 -3.51 -4.27
C ARG A 79 -18.83 -2.73 -3.89
N LEU A 80 -18.83 -2.09 -2.71
CA LEU A 80 -19.95 -1.26 -2.26
C LEU A 80 -20.25 -0.14 -3.28
N ALA A 81 -19.22 0.58 -3.73
CA ALA A 81 -19.38 1.66 -4.70
C ALA A 81 -19.92 1.19 -6.07
N LEU A 82 -19.76 -0.08 -6.42
CA LEU A 82 -20.31 -0.66 -7.66
C LEU A 82 -21.73 -1.20 -7.49
N THR A 83 -22.19 -1.41 -6.26
CA THR A 83 -23.47 -2.08 -5.98
C THR A 83 -24.46 -1.23 -5.19
N GLU A 84 -24.05 -0.08 -4.66
CA GLU A 84 -24.85 0.78 -3.79
C GLU A 84 -24.72 2.25 -4.21
N GLU A 85 -25.83 2.99 -4.17
CA GLU A 85 -25.87 4.42 -4.50
C GLU A 85 -25.25 5.31 -3.40
N LEU A 86 -25.35 4.88 -2.13
CA LEU A 86 -24.79 5.59 -0.98
C LEU A 86 -24.04 4.60 -0.07
N PRO A 87 -22.81 4.21 -0.44
CA PRO A 87 -22.00 3.27 0.34
C PRO A 87 -21.72 3.78 1.77
N THR A 88 -21.81 2.91 2.78
CA THR A 88 -21.41 3.20 4.19
C THR A 88 -20.17 2.44 4.62
#